data_AF-A0A538MAA9-F1
#
_entry.id   AF-A0A538MAA9-F1
#
_cell.length_a   1.000
_cell.length_b   1.000
_cell.length_c   1.000
_cell.angle_alpha   90.00
_cell.angle_beta   90.00
_cell.angle_gamma   90.00
#
_symmetry.space_group_name_H-M   'P 1'
#
loop_
_entity.id
_entity.type
_entity.pdbx_description
1 polymer ?
#
loop_
_entity_poly.entity_id
_entity_poly.type
_entity_poly.pdbx_seq_one_letter_code
_entity_poly.pdbx_strand_id
1 'polypeptide(L)'
;MGRWWSDMNGTVRGFIVILAIAAIVFVLNLEGTLVSLSLILQIVFFLAIAVVLYMFWRDRMRHEIATWSDRSNRVFYGSALLIIADFAAYFWPGRNTVGLDALAFILTLILAGYAMWRVWRAERTYGY
;
A
#
# COMPACT_ATOMS: atom_id res chain seq x y z
N MET A 1 17.06 27.34 -40.92
CA MET A 1 16.32 27.49 -39.64
C MET A 1 16.65 28.81 -38.91
N GLY A 2 16.88 29.94 -39.60
CA GLY A 2 17.42 31.16 -38.95
C GLY A 2 16.49 32.39 -38.92
N ARG A 3 15.47 32.48 -39.79
CA ARG A 3 14.61 33.68 -39.87
C ARG A 3 13.57 33.76 -38.75
N TRP A 4 12.87 32.66 -38.46
CA TRP A 4 11.87 32.61 -37.39
C TRP A 4 12.44 32.90 -35.99
N TRP A 5 13.69 32.52 -35.70
CA TRP A 5 14.33 32.77 -34.40
C TRP A 5 14.82 34.22 -34.23
N SER A 6 15.07 34.91 -35.35
CA SER A 6 15.51 36.31 -35.38
C SER A 6 14.34 37.28 -35.36
N ASP A 7 13.17 36.88 -35.87
CA ASP A 7 11.96 37.72 -35.94
C ASP A 7 11.10 37.65 -34.66
N MET A 8 11.43 36.75 -33.72
CA MET A 8 10.70 36.58 -32.46
C MET A 8 11.08 37.63 -31.41
N ASN A 9 10.07 38.23 -30.78
CA ASN A 9 10.23 39.22 -29.72
C ASN A 9 11.14 38.67 -28.60
N GLY A 10 12.12 39.46 -28.16
CA GLY A 10 13.20 38.98 -27.26
C GLY A 10 12.69 38.31 -25.98
N THR A 11 11.53 38.73 -25.50
CA THR A 11 10.84 38.15 -24.34
C THR A 11 10.34 36.73 -24.60
N VAL A 12 9.73 36.48 -25.77
CA VAL A 12 9.22 35.14 -26.16
C VAL A 12 10.39 34.17 -26.31
N ARG A 13 11.51 34.64 -26.86
CA ARG A 13 12.74 33.85 -26.97
C ARG A 13 13.30 33.47 -25.60
N GLY A 14 13.29 34.42 -24.65
CA GLY A 14 13.66 34.16 -23.25
C GLY A 14 12.75 33.12 -22.59
N PHE A 15 11.43 33.24 -22.76
CA PHE A 15 10.46 32.28 -22.23
C PHE A 15 10.68 30.87 -22.79
N ILE A 16 10.97 30.72 -24.08
CA ILE A 16 11.23 29.41 -24.70
C ILE A 16 12.49 28.77 -24.13
N VAL A 17 13.56 29.55 -23.92
CA VAL A 17 14.79 29.04 -23.31
C VAL A 17 14.55 28.59 -21.87
N ILE A 18 13.82 29.39 -21.08
CA ILE A 18 13.46 29.02 -19.70
C ILE A 18 12.62 27.75 -19.68
N LEU A 19 11.61 27.65 -20.55
CA LEU A 19 10.73 26.48 -20.65
C LEU A 19 11.52 25.23 -21.05
N ALA A 20 12.46 25.34 -21.99
CA ALA A 20 13.32 24.23 -22.39
C ALA A 20 14.20 23.74 -21.23
N ILE A 21 14.82 24.66 -20.48
CA ILE A 21 15.63 24.31 -19.31
C ILE A 21 14.76 23.64 -18.24
N ALA A 22 13.58 24.21 -17.94
CA ALA A 22 12.64 23.65 -16.97
C ALA A 22 12.19 22.24 -17.36
N ALA A 23 11.88 22.01 -18.64
CA ALA A 23 11.51 20.69 -19.15
C ALA A 23 12.65 19.67 -19.02
N ILE A 24 13.89 20.07 -19.32
CA ILE A 24 15.07 19.20 -19.13
C ILE A 24 15.24 18.84 -17.66
N VAL A 25 15.19 19.83 -16.76
CA VAL A 25 15.29 19.60 -15.31
C VAL A 25 14.18 18.67 -14.83
N PHE A 26 12.95 18.87 -15.28
CA PHE A 26 11.81 18.01 -14.94
C PHE A 26 12.01 16.56 -15.39
N VAL A 27 12.44 16.35 -16.64
CA VAL A 27 12.71 15.00 -17.18
C VAL A 27 13.86 14.32 -16.44
N LEU A 28 14.92 15.07 -16.11
CA LEU A 28 16.04 14.54 -15.34
C LEU A 28 15.66 14.24 -13.88
N ASN A 29 14.66 14.92 -13.33
CA ASN A 29 14.17 14.71 -11.96
C ASN A 29 13.04 13.66 -11.87
N LEU A 30 12.60 13.10 -13.00
CA LEU A 30 11.43 12.22 -13.07
C LEU A 30 11.57 10.99 -12.15
N GLU A 31 12.77 10.39 -12.10
CA GLU A 31 13.06 9.25 -11.21
C GLU A 31 12.83 9.60 -9.75
N GLY A 32 13.40 10.72 -9.26
CA GLY A 32 13.25 11.16 -7.88
C GLY A 32 11.79 11.41 -7.52
N THR A 33 11.05 12.07 -8.42
CA THR A 33 9.62 12.33 -8.23
C THR A 33 8.80 11.03 -8.18
N LEU A 34 9.07 10.08 -9.07
CA LEU A 34 8.40 8.78 -9.11
C LEU A 34 8.69 7.95 -7.85
N VAL A 35 9.94 7.95 -7.37
CA VAL A 35 10.30 7.28 -6.12
C VAL A 35 9.55 7.87 -4.95
N SER A 36 9.54 9.21 -4.80
CA SER A 36 8.79 9.87 -3.73
C SER A 36 7.28 9.58 -3.80
N LEU A 37 6.69 9.68 -4.99
CA LEU A 37 5.28 9.34 -5.20
C LEU A 37 4.98 7.88 -4.89
N SER A 38 5.87 6.96 -5.25
CA SER A 38 5.70 5.53 -4.96
C SER A 38 5.67 5.25 -3.47
N LEU A 39 6.55 5.90 -2.69
CA LEU A 39 6.59 5.76 -1.23
C LEU A 39 5.32 6.30 -0.58
N ILE A 40 4.88 7.49 -1.00
CA ILE A 40 3.63 8.08 -0.50
C ILE A 40 2.44 7.17 -0.84
N LEU A 41 2.37 6.68 -2.08
CA LEU A 41 1.27 5.82 -2.53
C LEU A 41 1.25 4.49 -1.76
N GLN A 42 2.40 3.87 -1.49
CA GLN A 42 2.49 2.66 -0.66
C GLN A 42 1.95 2.91 0.75
N ILE A 43 2.33 4.02 1.39
CA ILE A 43 1.84 4.39 2.72
C ILE A 43 0.32 4.61 2.70
N VAL A 44 -0.19 5.38 1.74
CA VAL A 44 -1.63 5.65 1.61
C VAL A 44 -2.41 4.37 1.34
N PHE A 45 -1.90 3.48 0.48
CA PHE A 45 -2.53 2.19 0.19
C PHE A 45 -2.59 1.30 1.43
N PHE A 46 -1.49 1.22 2.18
CA PHE A 46 -1.45 0.49 3.44
C PHE A 46 -2.47 1.05 4.45
N LEU A 47 -2.53 2.37 4.61
CA LEU A 47 -3.50 3.03 5.46
C LEU A 47 -4.94 2.77 5.01
N ALA A 48 -5.21 2.79 3.69
CA ALA A 48 -6.53 2.51 3.15
C ALA A 48 -6.99 1.08 3.51
N ILE A 49 -6.12 0.08 3.34
CA ILE A 49 -6.42 -1.31 3.74
C ILE A 49 -6.66 -1.39 5.24
N ALA A 50 -5.79 -0.79 6.07
CA ALA A 50 -5.92 -0.81 7.52
C ALA A 50 -7.23 -0.18 7.99
N VAL A 51 -7.63 0.96 7.40
CA VAL A 51 -8.90 1.63 7.70
C VAL A 51 -10.09 0.78 7.29
N VAL A 52 -10.07 0.18 6.09
CA VAL A 52 -11.16 -0.69 5.63
C VAL A 52 -11.31 -1.90 6.55
N LEU A 53 -10.22 -2.56 6.89
CA LEU A 53 -10.22 -3.69 7.83
C LEU A 53 -10.71 -3.26 9.22
N TYR A 54 -10.27 -2.10 9.71
CA TYR A 54 -10.71 -1.57 10.99
C TYR A 54 -12.20 -1.25 11.00
N MET A 55 -12.72 -0.58 9.97
CA MET A 55 -14.15 -0.30 9.84
C MET A 55 -14.97 -1.58 9.78
N PHE A 56 -14.53 -2.55 8.97
CA PHE A 56 -15.19 -3.85 8.87
C PHE A 56 -15.20 -4.61 10.19
N TRP A 57 -14.08 -4.62 10.91
CA TRP A 57 -13.99 -5.21 12.25
C TRP A 57 -14.90 -4.48 13.24
N ARG A 58 -14.87 -3.15 13.25
CA ARG A 58 -15.65 -2.30 14.16
C ARG A 58 -17.15 -2.52 14.00
N ASP A 59 -17.64 -2.52 12.76
CA ASP A 59 -19.06 -2.48 12.47
C ASP A 59 -19.71 -3.87 12.49
N ARG A 60 -19.04 -4.89 11.95
CA ARG A 60 -19.60 -6.25 11.84
C ARG A 60 -19.06 -7.17 12.93
N MET A 61 -17.74 -7.23 13.08
CA MET A 61 -17.12 -8.33 13.81
C MET A 61 -17.04 -8.08 15.32
N ARG A 62 -17.01 -6.83 15.79
CA ARG A 62 -16.89 -6.54 17.23
C ARG A 62 -18.02 -7.14 18.07
N HIS A 63 -19.25 -7.07 17.56
CA HIS A 63 -20.43 -7.59 18.26
C HIS A 63 -20.51 -9.12 18.17
N GLU A 64 -20.15 -9.70 17.01
CA GLU A 64 -20.10 -11.15 16.82
C GLU A 64 -18.98 -11.78 17.68
N ILE A 65 -17.76 -11.25 17.67
CA ILE A 65 -16.61 -11.80 18.40
C ILE A 65 -16.84 -11.82 19.92
N ALA A 66 -17.65 -10.90 20.44
CA ALA A 66 -17.97 -10.85 21.87
C ALA A 66 -18.73 -12.10 22.36
N THR A 67 -19.39 -12.83 21.47
CA THR A 67 -20.13 -14.06 21.81
C THR A 67 -19.31 -15.33 21.55
N TRP A 68 -18.09 -15.22 21.00
CA TRP A 68 -17.29 -16.37 20.58
C TRP A 68 -16.54 -16.98 21.76
N SER A 69 -16.22 -18.28 21.65
CA SER A 69 -15.32 -18.96 22.59
C SER A 69 -13.93 -18.31 22.64
N ASP A 70 -13.33 -18.22 23.84
CA ASP A 70 -11.97 -17.69 24.09
C ASP A 70 -10.89 -18.31 23.20
N ARG A 71 -11.06 -19.56 22.77
CA ARG A 71 -10.12 -20.23 21.87
C ARG A 71 -10.23 -19.68 20.45
N SER A 72 -11.43 -19.54 19.92
CA SER A 72 -11.68 -18.92 18.60
C SER A 72 -11.18 -17.49 18.57
N ASN A 73 -11.44 -16.75 19.65
CA ASN A 73 -11.04 -15.36 19.79
C ASN A 73 -9.51 -15.18 19.69
N ARG A 74 -8.74 -16.00 20.42
CA ARG A 74 -7.27 -15.99 20.37
C ARG A 74 -6.71 -16.36 19.00
N VAL A 75 -7.28 -17.35 18.32
CA VAL A 75 -6.81 -17.75 16.99
C VAL A 75 -7.09 -16.66 15.95
N PHE A 76 -8.25 -16.03 16.01
CA PHE A 76 -8.64 -14.95 15.10
C PHE A 76 -7.74 -13.71 15.26
N TYR A 77 -7.58 -13.22 16.50
CA TYR A 77 -6.66 -12.10 16.76
C TYR A 77 -5.20 -12.47 16.50
N GLY A 78 -4.80 -13.71 16.75
CA GLY A 78 -3.47 -14.21 16.41
C GLY A 78 -3.21 -14.17 14.90
N SER A 79 -4.16 -14.62 14.08
CA SER A 79 -4.06 -14.53 12.62
C SER A 79 -4.04 -13.08 12.12
N ALA A 80 -4.83 -12.19 12.73
CA ALA A 80 -4.81 -10.77 12.40
C ALA A 80 -3.45 -10.12 12.74
N LEU A 81 -2.88 -10.43 13.90
CA LEU A 81 -1.55 -9.98 14.30
C LEU A 81 -0.46 -10.48 13.35
N LEU A 82 -0.54 -11.74 12.91
CA LEU A 82 0.40 -12.30 11.93
C LEU A 82 0.33 -11.55 10.61
N ILE A 83 -0.89 -11.25 10.10
CA ILE A 83 -1.06 -10.46 8.88
C ILE A 83 -0.42 -9.08 9.05
N ILE A 84 -0.69 -8.37 10.15
CA ILE A 84 -0.11 -7.05 10.40
C ILE A 84 1.42 -7.12 10.47
N ALA A 85 1.98 -8.12 11.16
CA ALA A 85 3.42 -8.32 11.25
C ALA A 85 4.06 -8.62 9.89
N ASP A 86 3.39 -9.41 9.06
CA ASP A 86 3.83 -9.76 7.70
C ASP A 86 3.85 -8.53 6.78
N PHE A 87 2.79 -7.70 6.84
CA PHE A 87 2.78 -6.40 6.15
C PHE A 87 3.88 -5.46 6.67
N ALA A 88 4.05 -5.34 7.99
CA ALA A 88 5.09 -4.50 8.56
C ALA A 88 6.50 -4.94 8.15
N ALA A 89 6.73 -6.25 8.03
CA ALA A 89 7.99 -6.82 7.58
C ALA A 89 8.23 -6.61 6.07
N TYR A 90 7.17 -6.70 5.26
CA TYR A 90 7.26 -6.52 3.80
C TYR A 90 7.49 -5.06 3.41
N PHE A 91 6.83 -4.11 4.08
CA PHE A 91 6.95 -2.68 3.79
C PHE A 91 8.06 -1.98 4.57
N TRP A 92 8.92 -2.72 5.29
CA TRP A 92 9.99 -2.14 6.09
C TRP A 92 11.04 -1.41 5.23
N PRO A 93 11.38 -0.14 5.52
CA PRO A 93 12.35 0.62 4.74
C PRO A 93 13.72 -0.06 4.70
N GLY A 94 14.27 -0.27 3.50
CA GLY A 94 15.62 -0.80 3.30
C GLY A 94 15.72 -2.31 3.07
N ARG A 95 14.60 -3.04 2.97
CA ARG A 95 14.58 -4.47 2.63
C ARG A 95 14.28 -4.66 1.13
N ASN A 96 15.13 -5.38 0.41
CA ASN A 96 14.87 -5.78 -0.97
C ASN A 96 13.94 -7.00 -0.98
N THR A 97 12.63 -6.76 -0.92
CA THR A 97 11.61 -7.80 -0.98
C THR A 97 11.44 -8.31 -2.41
N VAL A 98 12.32 -9.22 -2.84
CA VAL A 98 12.27 -9.84 -4.17
C VAL A 98 12.46 -11.36 -4.04
N GLY A 99 11.72 -12.13 -4.84
CA GLY A 99 11.84 -13.59 -4.88
C GLY A 99 11.22 -14.27 -3.66
N LEU A 100 12.05 -14.86 -2.80
CA LEU A 100 11.61 -15.72 -1.70
C LEU A 100 10.80 -14.97 -0.64
N ASP A 101 11.14 -13.71 -0.38
CA ASP A 101 10.42 -12.85 0.59
C ASP A 101 8.99 -12.56 0.12
N ALA A 102 8.77 -12.37 -1.19
CA ALA A 102 7.43 -12.16 -1.73
C ALA A 102 6.57 -13.44 -1.63
N LEU A 103 7.19 -14.62 -1.81
CA LEU A 103 6.51 -15.90 -1.59
C LEU A 103 6.16 -16.11 -0.12
N ALA A 104 7.08 -15.78 0.80
CA ALA A 104 6.84 -15.88 2.23
C ALA A 104 5.68 -14.98 2.67
N PHE A 105 5.62 -13.74 2.17
CA PHE A 105 4.51 -12.82 2.39
C PHE A 105 3.18 -13.42 1.90
N ILE A 106 3.12 -13.84 0.63
CA ILE A 106 1.88 -14.39 0.06
C ILE A 106 1.44 -15.65 0.83
N LEU A 107 2.35 -16.56 1.15
CA LEU A 107 2.04 -17.79 1.88
C LEU A 107 1.55 -17.49 3.30
N THR A 108 2.21 -16.57 4.00
CA THR A 108 1.80 -16.17 5.36
C THR A 108 0.42 -15.55 5.35
N LEU A 109 0.15 -14.66 4.38
CA LEU A 109 -1.15 -14.02 4.21
C LEU A 109 -2.26 -15.04 3.88
N ILE A 110 -1.99 -16.03 3.02
CA ILE A 110 -2.93 -17.11 2.70
C ILE A 110 -3.20 -17.99 3.93
N LEU A 111 -2.16 -18.43 4.65
CA LEU A 111 -2.30 -19.31 5.80
C LEU A 111 -3.02 -18.62 6.96
N ALA A 112 -2.67 -17.37 7.25
CA ALA A 112 -3.33 -16.57 8.28
C ALA A 112 -4.78 -16.27 7.90
N GLY A 113 -5.04 -15.88 6.64
CA GLY A 113 -6.38 -15.68 6.11
C GLY A 113 -7.24 -16.95 6.17
N TYR A 114 -6.66 -18.11 5.84
CA TYR A 114 -7.34 -19.41 5.93
C TYR A 114 -7.68 -19.78 7.37
N ALA A 115 -6.76 -19.58 8.32
CA ALA A 115 -7.02 -19.81 9.74
C ALA A 115 -8.19 -18.92 10.23
N MET A 116 -8.19 -17.65 9.84
CA MET A 116 -9.23 -16.68 10.16
C MET A 116 -10.60 -17.09 9.57
N TRP A 117 -10.62 -17.48 8.29
CA TRP A 117 -11.82 -17.96 7.62
C TRP A 117 -12.36 -19.25 8.22
N ARG A 118 -11.48 -20.18 8.60
CA ARG A 118 -11.88 -21.46 9.22
C ARG A 118 -12.51 -21.24 10.58
N VAL A 119 -11.97 -20.34 11.40
CA VAL A 119 -12.58 -19.96 12.70
C VAL A 119 -13.94 -19.32 12.48
N TRP A 120 -14.05 -18.37 11.55
CA TRP A 120 -15.31 -17.72 11.23
C TRP A 120 -16.38 -18.71 10.73
N ARG A 121 -16.01 -19.67 9.86
CA ARG A 121 -16.91 -20.73 9.41
C ARG A 121 -17.34 -21.66 10.54
N ALA A 122 -16.44 -22.02 11.45
CA ALA A 122 -16.76 -22.87 12.59
C ALA A 122 -17.81 -22.20 13.47
N GLU A 123 -17.61 -20.92 13.82
CA GLU A 123 -18.54 -20.22 14.69
C GLU A 123 -19.89 -19.95 14.01
N ARG A 124 -19.92 -19.68 12.70
CA ARG A 124 -21.18 -19.53 11.93
C ARG A 124 -21.97 -20.84 11.77
N THR A 125 -21.35 -21.99 12.04
CA THR A 125 -22.01 -23.30 11.95
C THR A 125 -22.49 -23.79 13.34
N TYR A 126 -21.83 -23.35 14.42
CA TYR A 126 -22.14 -23.76 15.80
C TYR A 126 -22.73 -22.64 16.68
N GLY A 127 -22.80 -21.41 16.17
CA GLY A 127 -23.48 -20.29 16.82
C GLY A 127 -24.99 -20.51 16.78
N TYR A 128 -25.57 -20.76 17.95
CA TYR A 128 -27.01 -20.70 18.19
C TYR A 128 -27.52 -19.25 18.12
#